data_AF-A0A7T5URT2-F1
#
_entry.id   AF-A0A7T5URT2-F1
#
_cell.length_a   1.000
_cell.length_b   1.000
_cell.length_c   1.000
_cell.angle_alpha   90.00
_cell.angle_beta   90.00
_cell.angle_gamma   90.00
#
_symmetry.space_group_name_H-M   'P 1'
#
loop_
_entity.id
_entity.type
_entity.pdbx_description
1 polymer ?
#
loop_
_entity_poly.entity_id
_entity_poly.type
_entity_poly.pdbx_seq_one_letter_code
_entity_poly.pdbx_strand_id
1 'polypeptide(L)'
;MDEVFRSRFSVLDINIESMSQELKDEGFVSNILEHARGVYLGFLGSTDRFEEEHDVGLLRISNGYTMCFGNDEADLWLWIIFYEHHNDPLIELAARAHEETHALHGMGKISLLQEKLADTGVNISFDELKDFWGCTPPQRELIAIIGSLFVLQENGYDVDEAIRRLKSTNPFYPFEQALLLYKAGTKNHIALVTIQ
;
A
#
# COMPACT_ATOMS: atom_id res chain seq x y z
N MET A 1 27.58 -8.66 10.66
CA MET A 1 26.61 -9.67 10.21
C MET A 1 25.46 -8.82 9.77
N ASP A 2 25.34 -8.59 8.46
CA ASP A 2 24.31 -7.69 7.95
C ASP A 2 22.98 -8.43 8.13
N GLU A 3 22.12 -7.89 8.98
CA GLU A 3 20.83 -8.49 9.30
C GLU A 3 19.93 -8.39 8.06
N VAL A 4 19.39 -9.52 7.61
CA VAL A 4 18.45 -9.56 6.49
C VAL A 4 17.04 -9.51 7.05
N PHE A 5 16.34 -8.42 6.78
CA PHE A 5 14.92 -8.28 7.09
C PHE A 5 14.08 -9.09 6.10
N ARG A 6 13.05 -9.75 6.64
CA ARG A 6 12.08 -10.54 5.88
C ARG A 6 10.71 -9.91 6.02
N SER A 7 10.31 -9.17 4.99
CA SER A 7 9.03 -8.48 4.93
C SER A 7 7.99 -9.37 4.26
N ARG A 8 6.92 -9.69 5.00
CA ARG A 8 5.80 -10.49 4.51
C ARG A 8 4.59 -9.60 4.25
N PHE A 9 4.23 -9.44 2.98
CA PHE A 9 2.99 -8.85 2.53
C PHE A 9 1.96 -9.97 2.48
N SER A 10 1.20 -10.08 3.56
CA SER A 10 0.43 -11.27 3.89
C SER A 10 -0.82 -11.45 3.02
N VAL A 11 -1.50 -10.37 2.65
CA VAL A 11 -2.72 -10.45 1.83
C VAL A 11 -2.39 -10.36 0.35
N LEU A 12 -1.29 -9.70 -0.02
CA LEU A 12 -0.74 -9.75 -1.38
C LEU A 12 -0.03 -11.08 -1.68
N ASP A 13 0.28 -11.88 -0.65
CA ASP A 13 1.08 -13.11 -0.75
C ASP A 13 2.44 -12.87 -1.45
N ILE A 14 3.16 -11.83 -0.99
CA ILE A 14 4.49 -11.44 -1.48
C ILE A 14 5.48 -11.47 -0.31
N ASN A 15 6.65 -12.06 -0.53
CA ASN A 15 7.76 -12.05 0.43
C ASN A 15 8.95 -11.31 -0.17
N ILE A 16 9.54 -10.41 0.60
CA ILE A 16 10.74 -9.66 0.21
C ILE A 16 11.83 -9.88 1.26
N GLU A 17 13.03 -10.17 0.80
CA GLU A 17 14.24 -10.11 1.60
C GLU A 17 14.98 -8.81 1.28
N SER A 18 15.34 -8.03 2.30
CA SER A 18 16.04 -6.76 2.17
C SER A 18 17.00 -6.55 3.32
N MET A 19 18.14 -5.91 3.09
CA MET A 19 19.07 -5.51 4.16
C MET A 19 18.76 -4.11 4.70
N SER A 20 17.94 -3.34 3.98
CA SER A 20 17.69 -1.93 4.26
C SER A 20 16.22 -1.60 4.47
N GLN A 21 15.30 -2.56 4.31
CA GLN A 21 13.87 -2.29 4.36
C GLN A 21 13.10 -3.36 5.14
N GLU A 22 12.38 -2.94 6.17
CA GLU A 22 11.50 -3.79 6.99
C GLU A 22 10.03 -3.36 6.80
N LEU A 23 9.10 -4.32 6.83
CA LEU A 23 7.66 -4.07 6.94
C LEU A 23 7.16 -4.53 8.31
N LYS A 24 6.38 -3.67 8.98
CA LYS A 24 5.58 -4.04 10.15
C LYS A 24 4.10 -3.84 9.87
N ASP A 25 3.32 -4.89 10.06
CA ASP A 25 1.87 -4.84 10.05
C ASP A 25 1.38 -4.73 11.49
N GLU A 26 0.97 -3.53 11.88
CA GLU A 26 0.48 -3.22 13.23
C GLU A 26 -1.05 -3.34 13.33
N GLY A 27 -1.73 -3.59 12.20
CA GLY A 27 -3.16 -3.81 12.15
C GLY A 27 -3.99 -2.60 12.59
N PHE A 28 -5.04 -2.87 13.38
CA PHE A 28 -5.92 -1.83 13.92
C PHE A 28 -5.29 -1.10 15.10
N VAL A 29 -5.31 0.22 15.03
CA VAL A 29 -4.86 1.13 16.08
C VAL A 29 -5.93 2.18 16.35
N SER A 30 -6.29 2.35 17.62
CA SER A 30 -7.34 3.31 18.02
C SER A 30 -6.88 4.77 17.96
N ASN A 31 -5.56 5.02 17.98
CA ASN A 31 -4.95 6.34 17.85
C ASN A 31 -3.63 6.22 17.08
N ILE A 32 -3.69 6.45 15.76
CA ILE A 32 -2.55 6.26 14.86
C ILE A 32 -1.39 7.20 15.20
N LEU A 33 -1.67 8.47 15.50
CA LEU A 33 -0.62 9.45 15.81
C LEU A 33 0.18 9.06 17.06
N GLU A 34 -0.52 8.64 18.11
CA GLU A 34 0.13 8.20 19.35
C GLU A 34 0.94 6.91 19.13
N HIS A 35 0.37 5.94 18.41
CA HIS A 35 1.05 4.68 18.11
C HIS A 35 2.29 4.91 17.23
N ALA A 36 2.15 5.72 16.18
CA ALA A 36 3.23 6.10 15.28
C ALA A 36 4.38 6.76 16.02
N ARG A 37 4.09 7.66 16.98
CA ARG A 37 5.11 8.28 17.82
C ARG A 37 5.85 7.25 18.68
N GLY A 38 5.12 6.26 19.21
CA GLY A 38 5.70 5.14 19.96
C GLY A 38 6.65 4.29 19.11
N VAL A 39 6.25 3.95 17.88
CA VAL A 39 7.11 3.19 16.97
C VAL A 39 8.32 4.00 16.51
N TYR A 40 8.13 5.29 16.21
CA TYR A 40 9.22 6.21 15.87
C TYR A 40 10.28 6.27 16.97
N LEU A 41 9.86 6.41 18.23
CA LEU A 41 10.74 6.36 19.39
C LEU A 41 11.51 5.03 19.47
N GLY A 42 10.81 3.91 19.26
CA GLY A 42 11.43 2.58 19.29
C GLY A 42 12.46 2.36 18.19
N PHE A 43 12.25 2.94 17.01
CA PHE A 43 13.11 2.78 15.84
C PHE A 43 14.31 3.74 15.84
N LEU A 44 14.09 5.02 16.12
CA LEU A 44 15.13 6.07 16.05
C LEU A 44 15.72 6.44 17.41
N GLY A 45 15.15 5.94 18.51
CA GLY A 45 15.62 6.20 19.88
C GLY A 45 15.28 7.59 20.43
N SER A 46 14.60 8.44 19.67
CA SER A 46 14.09 9.76 20.09
C SER A 46 12.80 10.13 19.34
N THR A 47 12.01 11.07 19.89
CA THR A 47 10.84 11.68 19.23
C THR A 47 11.05 13.15 18.84
N ASP A 48 12.27 13.70 19.03
CA ASP A 48 12.53 15.14 18.93
C ASP A 48 12.19 15.73 17.55
N ARG A 49 12.24 14.92 16.50
CA ARG A 49 11.96 15.33 15.11
C ARG A 49 10.61 14.82 14.57
N PHE A 50 9.83 14.10 15.39
CA PHE A 50 8.61 13.44 14.93
C PHE A 50 7.59 14.41 14.30
N GLU A 51 7.32 15.55 14.96
CA GLU A 51 6.36 16.54 14.45
C GLU A 51 6.87 17.23 13.17
N GLU A 52 8.16 17.53 13.10
CA GLU A 52 8.76 18.16 11.92
C GLU A 52 8.70 17.23 10.71
N GLU A 53 9.09 15.96 10.89
CA GLU A 53 9.06 14.93 9.83
C GLU A 53 7.63 14.55 9.44
N HIS A 54 6.71 14.62 10.40
CA HIS A 54 5.28 14.53 10.13
C HIS A 54 4.78 15.66 9.24
N ASP A 55 5.04 16.89 9.62
CA ASP A 55 4.47 18.08 8.96
C ASP A 55 5.06 18.34 7.57
N VAL A 56 6.32 17.93 7.32
CA VAL A 56 6.93 17.99 5.97
C VAL A 56 6.48 16.84 5.06
N GLY A 57 5.63 15.93 5.55
CA GLY A 57 5.04 14.86 4.76
C GLY A 57 5.99 13.68 4.49
N LEU A 58 7.04 13.52 5.30
CA LEU A 58 7.77 12.24 5.40
C LEU A 58 6.92 11.21 6.16
N LEU A 59 6.03 11.67 7.04
CA LEU A 59 4.94 10.87 7.62
C LEU A 59 3.62 11.30 7.00
N ARG A 60 3.11 10.56 6.00
CA ARG A 60 1.81 10.84 5.40
C ARG A 60 0.70 10.10 6.15
N ILE A 61 -0.35 10.84 6.51
CA ILE A 61 -1.47 10.36 7.31
C ILE A 61 -2.78 10.48 6.48
N SER A 62 -3.34 9.36 6.00
CA SER A 62 -4.69 9.25 5.40
C SER A 62 -5.39 7.94 5.81
N ASN A 63 -6.72 7.84 5.72
CA ASN A 63 -7.63 6.87 6.38
C ASN A 63 -7.40 5.35 6.11
N GLY A 64 -6.25 4.85 6.54
CA GLY A 64 -5.56 3.66 6.04
C GLY A 64 -4.11 4.11 5.84
N TYR A 65 -3.25 3.74 6.78
CA TYR A 65 -1.99 4.45 6.98
C TYR A 65 -0.81 3.54 6.67
N THR A 66 -0.09 3.90 5.62
CA THR A 66 1.28 3.43 5.41
C THR A 66 2.25 4.52 5.82
N MET A 67 3.08 4.23 6.81
CA MET A 67 4.13 5.11 7.31
C MET A 67 5.50 4.57 6.93
N CYS A 68 6.46 5.47 6.72
CA CYS A 68 7.84 5.12 6.45
C CYS A 68 8.76 5.96 7.35
N PHE A 69 9.66 5.29 8.07
CA PHE A 69 10.69 5.92 8.88
C PHE A 69 12.06 5.60 8.29
N GLY A 70 12.84 6.63 7.98
CA GLY A 70 14.21 6.49 7.50
C GLY A 70 15.22 6.78 8.60
N ASN A 71 16.28 5.96 8.65
CA ASN A 71 17.53 6.33 9.28
C ASN A 71 18.58 6.48 8.17
N ASP A 72 18.75 7.72 7.70
CA ASP A 72 19.64 8.05 6.58
C ASP A 72 21.10 7.67 6.85
N GLU A 73 21.55 7.68 8.11
CA GLU A 73 22.92 7.29 8.48
C GLU A 73 23.16 5.78 8.32
N ALA A 74 22.10 4.98 8.50
CA ALA A 74 22.15 3.52 8.42
C ALA A 74 21.62 2.95 7.10
N ASP A 75 21.11 3.81 6.20
CA ASP A 75 20.35 3.42 4.99
C ASP A 75 19.27 2.38 5.32
N LEU A 76 18.53 2.62 6.41
CA LEU A 76 17.53 1.70 6.95
C LEU A 76 16.15 2.37 6.93
N TRP A 77 15.17 1.68 6.36
CA TRP A 77 13.80 2.15 6.20
C TRP A 77 12.83 1.16 6.83
N LEU A 78 12.01 1.64 7.76
CA LEU A 78 10.92 0.87 8.36
C LEU A 78 9.60 1.34 7.77
N TRP A 79 8.91 0.44 7.08
CA TRP A 79 7.55 0.62 6.59
C TRP A 79 6.57 0.03 7.58
N ILE A 80 5.50 0.75 7.88
CA ILE A 80 4.47 0.31 8.81
C ILE A 80 3.12 0.50 8.19
N ILE A 81 2.25 -0.49 8.29
CA ILE A 81 0.87 -0.40 7.86
C ILE A 81 -0.08 -0.44 9.06
N PHE A 82 -1.10 0.41 9.00
CA PHE A 82 -2.22 0.49 9.93
C PHE A 82 -3.51 0.63 9.14
N TYR A 83 -4.61 0.10 9.65
CA TYR A 83 -5.90 0.26 8.99
C TYR A 83 -7.04 0.37 10.00
N GLU A 84 -8.08 1.13 9.63
CA GLU A 84 -9.28 1.20 10.44
C GLU A 84 -9.97 -0.18 10.49
N HIS A 85 -10.53 -0.52 11.64
CA HIS A 85 -11.29 -1.75 11.76
C HIS A 85 -12.70 -1.57 11.20
N HIS A 86 -13.07 -2.45 10.28
CA HIS A 86 -14.37 -2.55 9.67
C HIS A 86 -15.02 -3.89 10.03
N ASN A 87 -16.28 -3.84 10.47
CA ASN A 87 -17.07 -5.05 10.71
C ASN A 87 -17.36 -5.86 9.43
N ASP A 88 -17.07 -5.28 8.27
CA ASP A 88 -17.27 -5.88 6.97
C ASP A 88 -15.95 -6.53 6.49
N PRO A 89 -15.88 -7.87 6.39
CA PRO A 89 -14.64 -8.56 6.02
C PRO A 89 -14.09 -8.16 4.66
N LEU A 90 -14.95 -7.77 3.72
CA LEU A 90 -14.51 -7.28 2.40
C LEU A 90 -13.76 -5.96 2.54
N ILE A 91 -14.31 -5.04 3.32
CA ILE A 91 -13.73 -3.70 3.50
C ILE A 91 -12.44 -3.80 4.32
N GLU A 92 -12.41 -4.64 5.35
CA GLU A 92 -11.19 -4.93 6.14
C GLU A 92 -10.06 -5.46 5.24
N LEU A 93 -10.36 -6.47 4.42
CA LEU A 93 -9.40 -7.09 3.53
C LEU A 93 -8.88 -6.10 2.47
N ALA A 94 -9.80 -5.29 1.92
CA ALA A 94 -9.44 -4.25 0.96
C ALA A 94 -8.53 -3.19 1.57
N ALA A 95 -8.86 -2.70 2.78
CA ALA A 95 -8.06 -1.70 3.48
C ALA A 95 -6.64 -2.20 3.74
N ARG A 96 -6.49 -3.44 4.23
CA ARG A 96 -5.16 -4.02 4.45
C ARG A 96 -4.37 -4.19 3.15
N ALA A 97 -5.02 -4.66 2.08
CA ALA A 97 -4.39 -4.82 0.77
C ALA A 97 -3.96 -3.47 0.16
N HIS A 98 -4.74 -2.43 0.40
CA HIS A 98 -4.43 -1.05 0.01
C HIS A 98 -3.11 -0.61 0.65
N GLU A 99 -2.97 -0.76 1.97
CA GLU A 99 -1.75 -0.36 2.69
C GLU A 99 -0.53 -1.23 2.35
N GLU A 100 -0.70 -2.56 2.27
CA GLU A 100 0.36 -3.44 1.80
C GLU A 100 0.86 -3.02 0.41
N THR A 101 -0.03 -2.55 -0.47
CA THR A 101 0.36 -2.08 -1.80
C THR A 101 1.11 -0.75 -1.76
N HIS A 102 0.71 0.19 -0.89
CA HIS A 102 1.47 1.42 -0.67
C HIS A 102 2.88 1.13 -0.17
N ALA A 103 3.03 0.26 0.83
CA ALA A 103 4.34 -0.12 1.35
C ALA A 103 5.18 -0.82 0.25
N LEU A 104 4.60 -1.76 -0.50
CA LEU A 104 5.30 -2.46 -1.58
C LEU A 104 5.81 -1.49 -2.66
N HIS A 105 4.97 -0.51 -3.02
CA HIS A 105 5.34 0.53 -3.98
C HIS A 105 6.43 1.43 -3.42
N GLY A 106 6.28 1.89 -2.17
CA GLY A 106 7.27 2.67 -1.45
C GLY A 106 8.64 2.00 -1.38
N MET A 107 8.67 0.68 -1.22
CA MET A 107 9.90 -0.12 -1.25
C MET A 107 10.54 -0.28 -2.64
N GLY A 108 9.91 0.25 -3.69
CA GLY A 108 10.34 0.09 -5.09
C GLY A 108 10.11 -1.31 -5.64
N LYS A 109 9.13 -2.06 -5.09
CA LYS A 109 8.86 -3.47 -5.43
C LYS A 109 7.52 -3.69 -6.11
N ILE A 110 6.92 -2.64 -6.67
CA ILE A 110 5.58 -2.71 -7.29
C ILE A 110 5.51 -3.67 -8.49
N SER A 111 6.64 -3.99 -9.12
CA SER A 111 6.70 -5.00 -10.20
C SER A 111 6.25 -6.38 -9.73
N LEU A 112 6.41 -6.72 -8.44
CA LEU A 112 5.96 -8.00 -7.90
C LEU A 112 4.42 -8.10 -7.89
N LEU A 113 3.72 -6.99 -7.63
CA LEU A 113 2.26 -6.95 -7.79
C LEU A 113 1.85 -7.08 -9.26
N GLN A 114 2.59 -6.44 -10.17
CA GLN A 114 2.36 -6.57 -11.61
C GLN A 114 2.49 -8.03 -12.09
N GLU A 115 3.49 -8.76 -11.59
CA GLU A 115 3.67 -10.19 -11.86
C GLU A 115 2.47 -11.01 -11.35
N LYS A 116 2.05 -10.80 -10.10
CA LYS A 116 0.87 -11.47 -9.51
C LYS A 116 -0.42 -11.18 -10.28
N LEU A 117 -0.64 -9.94 -10.70
CA LEU A 117 -1.77 -9.57 -11.55
C LEU A 117 -1.74 -10.35 -12.88
N ALA A 118 -0.58 -10.42 -13.53
CA ALA A 118 -0.42 -11.15 -14.79
C ALA A 118 -0.70 -12.65 -14.64
N ASP A 119 -0.31 -13.27 -13.52
CA ASP A 119 -0.59 -14.68 -13.21
C ASP A 119 -2.10 -14.97 -13.15
N THR A 120 -2.91 -13.98 -12.80
CA THR A 120 -4.39 -14.06 -12.78
C THR A 120 -5.05 -13.65 -14.10
N GLY A 121 -4.25 -13.34 -15.14
CA GLY A 121 -4.73 -12.86 -16.44
C GLY A 121 -5.05 -11.37 -16.48
N VAL A 122 -4.69 -10.60 -15.45
CA VAL A 122 -4.87 -9.15 -15.39
C VAL A 122 -3.59 -8.46 -15.84
N ASN A 123 -3.55 -7.96 -17.08
CA ASN A 123 -2.35 -7.35 -17.64
C ASN A 123 -2.35 -5.82 -17.49
N ILE A 124 -1.72 -5.31 -16.43
CA ILE A 124 -1.57 -3.86 -16.17
C ILE A 124 -0.08 -3.53 -16.09
N SER A 125 0.39 -2.47 -16.73
CA SER A 125 1.77 -1.98 -16.58
C SER A 125 1.84 -0.82 -15.59
N PHE A 126 2.78 -0.92 -14.64
CA PHE A 126 3.17 0.14 -13.72
C PHE A 126 4.50 0.78 -14.10
N ASP A 127 4.99 0.59 -15.34
CA ASP A 127 6.37 0.94 -15.69
C ASP A 127 6.70 2.43 -15.52
N GLU A 128 5.74 3.30 -15.83
CA GLU A 128 5.86 4.75 -15.67
C GLU A 128 5.62 5.22 -14.22
N LEU A 129 5.18 4.32 -13.35
CA LEU A 129 4.78 4.59 -11.97
C LEU A 129 5.54 3.68 -10.99
N LYS A 130 6.78 3.28 -11.31
CA LYS A 130 7.61 2.46 -10.40
C LYS A 130 8.15 3.25 -9.21
N ASP A 131 8.35 4.56 -9.40
CA ASP A 131 8.84 5.45 -8.37
C ASP A 131 7.66 6.02 -7.57
N PHE A 132 7.52 5.53 -6.34
CA PHE A 132 6.49 5.99 -5.41
C PHE A 132 6.56 7.50 -5.18
N TRP A 133 7.77 8.05 -5.03
CA TRP A 133 7.95 9.45 -4.70
C TRP A 133 7.71 10.37 -5.90
N GLY A 134 7.99 9.88 -7.11
CA GLY A 134 7.63 10.52 -8.37
C GLY A 134 6.14 10.52 -8.70
N CYS A 135 5.34 9.63 -8.09
CA CYS A 135 3.89 9.59 -8.29
C CYS A 135 3.16 10.71 -7.55
N THR A 136 2.14 11.28 -8.19
CA THR A 136 1.15 12.15 -7.53
C THR A 136 0.29 11.35 -6.54
N PRO A 137 -0.32 11.98 -5.52
CA PRO A 137 -1.19 11.27 -4.59
C PRO A 137 -2.29 10.43 -5.29
N PRO A 138 -3.05 10.95 -6.29
CA PRO A 138 -4.04 10.14 -7.00
C PRO A 138 -3.48 8.91 -7.71
N GLN A 139 -2.25 8.97 -8.23
CA GLN A 139 -1.59 7.82 -8.86
C GLN A 139 -1.25 6.74 -7.83
N ARG A 140 -0.80 7.14 -6.64
CA ARG A 140 -0.49 6.20 -5.54
C ARG A 140 -1.77 5.49 -5.08
N GLU A 141 -2.84 6.24 -4.86
CA GLU A 141 -4.16 5.71 -4.47
C GLU A 141 -4.71 4.74 -5.53
N LEU A 142 -4.58 5.10 -6.81
CA LEU A 142 -5.05 4.26 -7.91
C LEU A 142 -4.35 2.89 -7.91
N ILE A 143 -3.03 2.86 -7.74
CA ILE A 143 -2.25 1.62 -7.65
C ILE A 143 -2.66 0.80 -6.41
N ALA A 144 -2.83 1.44 -5.26
CA ALA A 144 -3.25 0.77 -4.02
C ALA A 144 -4.65 0.15 -4.12
N ILE A 145 -5.59 0.82 -4.80
CA ILE A 145 -6.91 0.26 -5.10
C ILE A 145 -6.81 -0.92 -6.07
N ILE A 146 -5.93 -0.88 -7.07
CA ILE A 146 -5.68 -2.04 -7.95
C ILE A 146 -5.17 -3.24 -7.16
N GLY A 147 -4.25 -3.03 -6.22
CA GLY A 147 -3.81 -4.07 -5.29
C GLY A 147 -4.95 -4.62 -4.42
N SER A 148 -5.85 -3.75 -3.95
CA SER A 148 -7.06 -4.17 -3.25
C SER A 148 -7.96 -5.07 -4.11
N LEU A 149 -8.19 -4.70 -5.37
CA LEU A 149 -9.00 -5.48 -6.32
C LEU A 149 -8.40 -6.85 -6.59
N PHE A 150 -7.08 -6.92 -6.74
CA PHE A 150 -6.36 -8.20 -6.87
C PHE A 150 -6.65 -9.13 -5.69
N VAL A 151 -6.43 -8.65 -4.46
CA VAL A 151 -6.65 -9.46 -3.25
C VAL A 151 -8.11 -9.89 -3.13
N LEU A 152 -9.05 -8.98 -3.41
CA LEU A 152 -10.48 -9.30 -3.36
C LEU A 152 -10.86 -10.37 -4.38
N GLN A 153 -10.35 -10.28 -5.61
CA GLN A 153 -10.60 -11.31 -6.63
C GLN A 153 -10.04 -12.67 -6.21
N GLU A 154 -8.81 -12.72 -5.71
CA GLU A 154 -8.16 -13.97 -5.25
C GLU A 154 -8.92 -14.61 -4.06
N ASN A 155 -9.67 -13.80 -3.31
CA ASN A 155 -10.52 -14.27 -2.22
C ASN A 155 -11.98 -14.54 -2.66
N GLY A 156 -12.25 -14.58 -3.97
CA GLY A 156 -13.54 -14.96 -4.53
C GLY A 156 -14.61 -13.87 -4.50
N TYR A 157 -14.24 -12.61 -4.24
CA TYR A 157 -15.16 -11.49 -4.32
C TYR A 157 -15.36 -11.02 -5.76
N ASP A 158 -16.59 -10.62 -6.08
CA ASP A 158 -16.90 -9.92 -7.32
C ASP A 158 -16.37 -8.48 -7.25
N VAL A 159 -15.50 -8.11 -8.20
CA VAL A 159 -14.80 -6.81 -8.20
C VAL A 159 -15.73 -5.62 -8.48
N ASP A 160 -16.84 -5.82 -9.19
CA ASP A 160 -17.85 -4.78 -9.40
C ASP A 160 -18.60 -4.45 -8.12
N GLU A 161 -19.06 -5.48 -7.43
CA GLU A 161 -19.75 -5.37 -6.15
C GLU A 161 -18.81 -4.83 -5.06
N ALA A 162 -17.55 -5.25 -5.05
CA ALA A 162 -16.52 -4.71 -4.17
C ALA A 162 -16.39 -3.19 -4.32
N ILE A 163 -16.20 -2.70 -5.55
CA ILE A 163 -16.09 -1.26 -5.81
C ILE A 163 -17.34 -0.50 -5.40
N ARG A 164 -18.53 -1.05 -5.66
CA ARG A 164 -19.79 -0.43 -5.22
C ARG A 164 -19.83 -0.24 -3.71
N ARG A 165 -19.35 -1.22 -2.94
CA ARG A 165 -19.29 -1.15 -1.47
C ARG A 165 -18.20 -0.20 -0.98
N LEU A 166 -16.99 -0.28 -1.54
CA LEU A 166 -15.87 0.60 -1.17
C LEU A 166 -16.16 2.08 -1.48
N LYS A 167 -16.84 2.38 -2.59
CA LYS A 167 -17.29 3.75 -2.90
C LYS A 167 -18.26 4.31 -1.87
N SER A 168 -19.04 3.45 -1.20
CA SER A 168 -19.99 3.90 -0.18
C SER A 168 -19.30 4.32 1.12
N THR A 169 -18.07 3.84 1.36
CA THR A 169 -17.27 4.24 2.52
C THR A 169 -16.32 5.40 2.20
N ASN A 170 -15.71 5.43 1.01
CA ASN A 170 -14.75 6.47 0.63
C ASN A 170 -15.00 7.04 -0.78
N PRO A 171 -16.01 7.92 -0.98
CA PRO A 171 -16.45 8.32 -2.32
C PRO A 171 -15.43 9.13 -3.14
N PHE A 172 -14.35 9.62 -2.53
CA PHE A 172 -13.35 10.48 -3.17
C PHE A 172 -12.20 9.72 -3.83
N TYR A 173 -12.11 8.40 -3.62
CA TYR A 173 -11.03 7.57 -4.16
C TYR A 173 -11.28 7.26 -5.64
N PRO A 174 -10.24 7.04 -6.47
CA PRO A 174 -10.35 6.80 -7.91
C PRO A 174 -10.86 5.38 -8.25
N PHE A 175 -11.87 4.90 -7.54
CA PHE A 175 -12.45 3.56 -7.64
C PHE A 175 -12.94 3.21 -9.04
N GLU A 176 -13.60 4.15 -9.73
CA GLU A 176 -14.09 3.90 -11.10
C GLU A 176 -12.94 3.73 -12.10
N GLN A 177 -11.89 4.54 -11.95
CA GLN A 177 -10.69 4.46 -12.79
C GLN A 177 -9.94 3.14 -12.53
N ALA A 178 -9.80 2.76 -11.26
CA ALA A 178 -9.17 1.49 -10.87
C ALA A 178 -9.92 0.30 -11.49
N LEU A 179 -11.24 0.27 -11.36
CA LEU A 179 -12.09 -0.78 -11.93
C LEU A 179 -11.97 -0.85 -13.45
N LEU A 180 -11.94 0.31 -14.13
CA LEU A 180 -11.81 0.39 -15.57
C LEU A 180 -10.46 -0.19 -16.04
N LEU A 181 -9.36 0.17 -15.38
CA LEU A 181 -8.03 -0.36 -15.68
C LEU A 181 -7.95 -1.86 -15.41
N TYR A 182 -8.48 -2.31 -14.27
CA TYR A 182 -8.51 -3.70 -13.88
C TYR A 182 -9.26 -4.57 -14.91
N LYS A 183 -10.44 -4.11 -15.34
CA LYS A 183 -11.24 -4.77 -16.38
C LYS A 183 -10.67 -4.66 -17.79
N ALA A 184 -9.90 -3.62 -18.09
CA ALA A 184 -9.18 -3.54 -19.35
C ALA A 184 -8.07 -4.59 -19.40
N GLY A 185 -7.34 -4.77 -18.28
CA GLY A 185 -6.28 -5.77 -18.14
C GLY A 185 -6.74 -7.21 -18.32
N THR A 186 -7.96 -7.55 -17.87
CA THR A 186 -8.53 -8.91 -18.03
C THR A 186 -8.94 -9.25 -19.46
N LYS A 187 -9.08 -8.26 -20.34
CA LYS A 187 -9.45 -8.48 -21.76
C LYS A 187 -8.25 -8.85 -22.64
N ASN A 188 -7.13 -9.30 -22.06
CA ASN A 188 -5.84 -9.55 -22.73
C ASN A 188 -5.28 -8.32 -23.46
N HIS A 189 -5.63 -7.12 -23.00
CA HIS A 189 -4.98 -5.88 -23.41
C HIS A 189 -4.07 -5.42 -22.28
N ILE A 190 -2.91 -4.87 -22.61
CA ILE A 190 -2.09 -4.17 -21.62
C ILE A 190 -2.80 -2.87 -21.29
N ALA A 191 -3.30 -2.75 -20.06
CA ALA A 191 -3.81 -1.50 -19.54
C ALA A 191 -2.64 -0.66 -19.00
N LEU A 192 -2.56 0.59 -19.43
CA LEU A 192 -1.59 1.57 -18.92
C LEU A 192 -2.25 2.40 -17.84
N VAL A 193 -1.57 2.53 -16.70
CA VAL A 193 -2.03 3.43 -15.64
C VAL A 193 -1.69 4.88 -16.04
N THR A 194 -2.64 5.56 -16.67
CA THR A 194 -2.53 6.98 -17.03
C THR A 194 -3.60 7.78 -16.29
N ILE A 195 -3.20 8.84 -15.58
CA ILE A 195 -4.13 9.81 -14.98
C ILE A 195 -3.93 11.15 -15.69
N GLN A 196 -5.01 11.77 -16.18
CA GLN A 196 -5.06 13.15 -16.68
C GLN A 196 -5.47 14.11 -15.58
#